data_AF-A0A1R3JN35-F1
#
_entry.id   AF-A0A1R3JN35-F1
#
_cell.length_a   1.000
_cell.length_b   1.000
_cell.length_c   1.000
_cell.angle_alpha   90.00
_cell.angle_beta   90.00
_cell.angle_gamma   90.00
#
_symmetry.space_group_name_H-M   'P 1'
#
loop_
_entity.id
_entity.type
_entity.pdbx_description
1 polymer ?
#
loop_
_entity_poly.entity_id
_entity_poly.type
_entity_poly.pdbx_seq_one_letter_code
_entity_poly.pdbx_strand_id
1 'polypeptide(L)'
;MDTKPRRRAVIENGDTVTGEDLVLDTLIGNGDDVGPLVRHAFEMGRPEPLVHQLKHVVKKEEGEIEELCKTHYEDFMMSFATSWLMLKSSKVILPVIISDFKRLGVLSW
;
A
#
# COMPACT_ATOMS: atom_id res chain seq x y z
N MET A 1 -31.32 33.63 2.36
CA MET A 1 -31.35 32.66 3.49
C MET A 1 -31.65 31.32 2.85
N ASP A 2 -30.63 30.64 2.33
CA ASP A 2 -30.79 29.41 1.56
C ASP A 2 -30.79 28.20 2.48
N THR A 3 -31.97 27.61 2.68
CA THR A 3 -32.17 26.36 3.41
C THR A 3 -31.87 25.17 2.51
N LYS A 4 -30.65 24.63 2.60
CA LYS A 4 -30.26 23.36 1.96
C LYS A 4 -30.90 22.19 2.72
N PRO A 5 -31.65 21.28 2.07
CA PRO A 5 -32.34 20.20 2.75
C PRO A 5 -31.34 19.12 3.19
N ARG A 6 -31.27 18.91 4.51
CA ARG A 6 -30.51 17.85 5.19
C ARG A 6 -31.13 16.50 4.83
N ARG A 7 -30.46 15.73 3.95
CA ARG A 7 -30.83 14.33 3.69
C ARG A 7 -30.69 13.53 4.98
N ARG A 8 -31.82 13.09 5.54
CA ARG A 8 -31.88 12.05 6.57
C ARG A 8 -31.67 10.72 5.86
N ALA A 9 -30.51 10.10 6.05
CA ALA A 9 -30.35 8.69 5.78
C ALA A 9 -30.95 7.95 6.99
N VAL A 10 -32.11 7.35 6.79
CA VAL A 10 -32.65 6.30 7.66
C VAL A 10 -31.95 5.03 7.22
N ILE A 11 -31.17 4.41 8.10
CA ILE A 11 -30.63 3.07 7.86
C ILE A 11 -31.15 2.19 9.00
N GLU A 12 -32.15 1.40 8.63
CA GLU A 12 -32.81 0.39 9.44
C GLU A 12 -31.82 -0.74 9.75
N ASN A 13 -31.79 -1.17 11.02
CA ASN A 13 -30.87 -2.16 11.55
C ASN A 13 -31.15 -3.54 10.94
N GLY A 14 -30.12 -4.24 10.44
CA GLY A 14 -30.29 -5.67 10.13
C GLY A 14 -29.28 -6.40 9.24
N ASP A 15 -28.14 -5.84 8.85
CA ASP A 15 -27.00 -6.60 8.25
C ASP A 15 -25.76 -5.69 8.14
N THR A 16 -25.46 -4.94 9.21
CA THR A 16 -24.59 -3.78 9.10
C THR A 16 -23.11 -4.14 9.08
N VAL A 17 -22.68 -5.27 9.66
CA VAL A 17 -21.26 -5.55 9.97
C VAL A 17 -20.36 -5.53 8.73
N THR A 18 -20.85 -5.94 7.55
CA THR A 18 -20.03 -5.96 6.33
C THR A 18 -20.20 -4.69 5.49
N GLY A 19 -21.42 -4.15 5.42
CA GLY A 19 -21.72 -2.97 4.60
C GLY A 19 -21.25 -1.66 5.23
N GLU A 20 -21.27 -1.56 6.56
CA GLU A 20 -20.88 -0.36 7.29
C GLU A 20 -19.35 -0.21 7.40
N ASP A 21 -18.62 -1.32 7.47
CA ASP A 21 -17.15 -1.36 7.48
C ASP A 21 -16.60 -0.88 6.13
N LEU A 22 -17.23 -1.30 5.02
CA LEU A 22 -16.88 -0.84 3.66
C LEU A 22 -17.14 0.67 3.46
N VAL A 23 -18.19 1.21 4.07
CA VAL A 23 -18.47 2.66 4.01
C VAL A 23 -17.43 3.45 4.79
N LEU A 24 -17.03 2.98 5.97
CA LEU A 24 -15.99 3.62 6.77
C LEU A 24 -14.62 3.58 6.07
N ASP A 25 -14.24 2.42 5.52
CA ASP A 25 -13.03 2.25 4.70
C ASP A 25 -13.01 3.23 3.53
N THR A 26 -14.13 3.37 2.82
CA THR A 26 -14.23 4.27 1.66
C THR A 26 -14.11 5.74 2.07
N LEU A 27 -14.76 6.14 3.16
CA LEU A 27 -14.68 7.52 3.67
C LEU A 27 -13.24 7.86 4.07
N ILE A 28 -12.57 6.97 4.81
CA ILE A 28 -11.20 7.18 5.27
C ILE A 28 -10.24 7.17 4.08
N GLY A 29 -10.36 6.21 3.16
CA GLY A 29 -9.51 6.11 1.97
C GLY A 29 -9.64 7.31 1.02
N ASN A 30 -10.82 7.95 0.96
CA ASN A 30 -11.04 9.17 0.20
C ASN A 30 -10.63 10.45 0.95
N GLY A 31 -10.30 10.37 2.25
CA GLY A 31 -10.02 11.53 3.10
C GLY A 31 -11.27 12.34 3.48
N ASP A 32 -12.46 11.72 3.46
CA ASP A 32 -13.71 12.35 3.84
C ASP A 32 -13.80 12.57 5.37
N ASP A 33 -14.61 13.54 5.79
CA ASP A 33 -14.82 13.84 7.21
C ASP A 33 -15.63 12.75 7.91
N VAL A 34 -15.00 12.08 8.88
CA VAL A 34 -15.62 11.06 9.75
C VAL A 34 -16.32 11.67 10.97
N GLY A 35 -16.16 12.96 11.24
CA GLY A 35 -16.76 13.67 12.37
C GLY A 35 -18.29 13.50 12.49
N PRO A 36 -19.08 13.56 11.40
CA PRO A 36 -20.51 13.30 11.42
C PRO A 36 -20.87 11.89 11.88
N LEU A 37 -20.08 10.88 11.50
CA LEU A 37 -20.28 9.49 11.88
C LEU A 37 -19.97 9.28 13.36
N VAL A 38 -18.85 9.84 13.84
CA VAL A 38 -18.49 9.84 15.26
C VAL A 38 -19.61 10.48 16.08
N ARG A 39 -20.04 11.69 15.72
CA ARG A 39 -21.12 12.37 16.45
C ARG A 39 -22.41 11.55 16.48
N HIS A 40 -22.78 10.92 15.37
CA HIS A 40 -23.96 10.06 15.31
C HIS A 40 -23.85 8.84 16.24
N ALA A 41 -22.72 8.15 16.27
CA ALA A 41 -22.51 6.98 17.15
C ALA A 41 -22.62 7.36 18.64
N PHE A 42 -22.10 8.53 19.03
CA PHE A 42 -22.22 9.06 20.38
C PHE A 42 -23.65 9.52 20.71
N GLU A 43 -24.35 10.19 19.79
CA GLU A 43 -25.76 10.58 19.95
C GLU A 43 -26.68 9.35 20.15
N MET A 44 -26.35 8.23 19.49
CA MET A 44 -27.06 6.95 19.61
C MET A 44 -26.65 6.13 20.84
N GLY A 45 -25.69 6.62 21.65
CA GLY A 45 -25.19 5.93 22.84
C GLY A 45 -24.49 4.60 22.56
N ARG A 46 -24.01 4.38 21.34
CA ARG A 46 -23.33 3.14 20.91
C ARG A 46 -22.01 3.45 20.20
N PRO A 47 -21.00 4.00 20.90
CA PRO A 47 -19.68 4.26 20.32
C PRO A 47 -18.84 2.99 20.11
N GLU A 48 -19.13 1.90 20.82
CA GLU A 48 -18.30 0.69 20.83
C GLU A 48 -18.16 0.01 19.45
N PRO A 49 -19.23 -0.14 18.64
CA PRO A 49 -19.12 -0.69 17.30
C PRO A 49 -18.24 0.16 16.38
N LEU A 50 -18.40 1.49 16.45
CA LEU A 50 -17.57 2.42 15.66
C LEU A 50 -16.09 2.33 16.06
N VAL A 51 -15.80 2.22 17.36
CA VAL A 51 -14.42 2.02 17.84
C VAL A 51 -13.86 0.68 17.35
N HIS A 52 -14.67 -0.38 17.32
CA HIS A 52 -14.24 -1.67 16.80
C HIS A 52 -13.93 -1.61 15.30
N GLN A 53 -14.78 -0.95 14.51
CA GLN A 53 -14.57 -0.73 13.08
C GLN A 53 -13.31 0.09 12.83
N LEU A 54 -13.14 1.23 13.50
CA LEU A 54 -11.92 2.05 13.37
C LEU A 54 -10.65 1.26 13.71
N LYS A 55 -10.69 0.38 14.72
CA LYS A 55 -9.56 -0.51 15.04
C LYS A 55 -9.29 -1.53 13.93
N HIS A 56 -10.33 -2.01 13.25
CA HIS A 56 -10.19 -2.91 12.12
C HIS A 56 -9.53 -2.20 10.94
N VAL A 57 -10.02 -1.01 10.58
CA VAL A 57 -9.44 -0.17 9.50
C VAL A 57 -7.96 0.10 9.77
N VAL A 58 -7.60 0.54 10.98
CA VAL A 58 -6.19 0.82 11.32
C VAL A 58 -5.31 -0.41 11.11
N LYS A 59 -5.73 -1.59 11.58
CA LYS A 59 -4.95 -2.82 11.40
C LYS A 59 -4.81 -3.24 9.94
N LYS A 60 -5.87 -3.04 9.16
CA LYS A 60 -5.88 -3.33 7.73
C LYS A 60 -4.89 -2.42 7.00
N GLU A 61 -4.99 -1.12 7.19
CA GLU A 61 -4.09 -0.12 6.59
C GLU A 61 -2.63 -0.34 7.02
N GLU A 62 -2.37 -0.66 8.30
CA GLU A 62 -1.01 -1.01 8.77
C GLU A 62 -0.44 -2.22 8.01
N GLY A 63 -1.25 -3.26 7.78
CA GLY A 63 -0.84 -4.44 7.02
C GLY A 63 -0.58 -4.14 5.54
N GLU A 64 -1.43 -3.33 4.91
CA GLU A 64 -1.24 -2.90 3.52
C GLU A 64 0.04 -2.07 3.36
N ILE A 65 0.35 -1.18 4.30
CA ILE A 65 1.61 -0.42 4.34
C ILE A 65 2.80 -1.37 4.49
N GLU A 66 2.73 -2.33 5.41
CA GLU A 66 3.81 -3.31 5.64
C GLU A 66 4.09 -4.14 4.38
N GLU A 67 3.05 -4.63 3.71
CA GLU A 67 3.18 -5.41 2.46
C GLU A 67 3.79 -4.57 1.33
N LEU A 68 3.35 -3.31 1.19
CA LEU A 68 3.90 -2.38 0.21
C LEU A 68 5.39 -2.12 0.48
N CYS A 69 5.75 -1.82 1.73
CA CYS A 69 7.13 -1.62 2.14
C CYS A 69 8.00 -2.86 1.90
N LYS A 70 7.49 -4.05 2.20
CA LYS A 70 8.20 -5.32 1.97
C LYS A 70 8.46 -5.55 0.48
N THR A 71 7.43 -5.37 -0.35
CA THR A 71 7.54 -5.54 -1.81
C THR A 71 8.60 -4.61 -2.39
N HIS A 72 8.58 -3.33 -1.99
CA HIS A 72 9.60 -2.37 -2.42
C HIS A 72 11.01 -2.73 -1.95
N TYR A 73 11.15 -3.28 -0.74
CA TYR A 73 12.45 -3.73 -0.25
C TYR A 73 12.98 -4.93 -1.05
N GLU A 74 12.12 -5.90 -1.35
CA GLU A 74 12.47 -7.08 -2.16
C GLU A 74 12.90 -6.67 -3.57
N ASP A 75 12.17 -5.77 -4.23
CA ASP A 75 12.52 -5.23 -5.55
C ASP A 75 13.87 -4.50 -5.53
N PHE A 76 14.11 -3.68 -4.51
CA PHE A 76 15.37 -2.98 -4.34
C PHE A 76 16.53 -3.98 -4.18
N MET A 77 16.37 -4.99 -3.33
CA MET A 77 17.38 -6.01 -3.11
C MET A 77 17.63 -6.85 -4.37
N MET A 78 16.60 -7.18 -5.14
CA MET A 78 16.72 -7.92 -6.41
C MET A 78 17.49 -7.10 -7.44
N SER A 79 17.17 -5.82 -7.58
CA SER A 79 17.90 -4.88 -8.44
C SER A 79 19.38 -4.78 -8.05
N PHE A 80 19.66 -4.71 -6.75
CA PHE A 80 21.03 -4.69 -6.25
C PHE A 80 21.78 -5.99 -6.56
N ALA A 81 21.16 -7.15 -6.31
CA ALA A 81 21.75 -8.46 -6.56
C ALA A 81 22.06 -8.70 -8.05
N THR A 82 21.13 -8.34 -8.93
CA THR A 82 21.31 -8.47 -10.38
C THR A 82 22.42 -7.55 -10.89
N SER A 83 22.48 -6.30 -10.44
CA SER A 83 23.55 -5.37 -10.78
C SER A 83 24.93 -5.86 -10.32
N TRP A 84 25.02 -6.38 -9.08
CA TRP A 84 26.26 -6.94 -8.56
C TRP A 84 26.73 -8.17 -9.34
N LEU A 85 25.80 -9.06 -9.74
CA LEU A 85 26.11 -10.21 -10.57
C LEU A 85 26.62 -9.79 -11.94
N MET A 86 25.97 -8.81 -12.59
CA MET A 86 26.43 -8.25 -13.86
C MET A 86 27.83 -7.66 -13.75
N LEU A 87 28.11 -6.91 -12.69
CA LEU A 87 29.44 -6.34 -12.44
C LEU A 87 30.50 -7.43 -12.23
N LYS A 88 30.16 -8.51 -11.50
CA LYS A 88 31.05 -9.66 -11.33
C LYS A 88 31.31 -10.37 -12.65
N SER A 89 30.27 -10.66 -13.42
CA SER A 89 30.39 -11.28 -14.73
C SER A 89 31.21 -10.41 -15.68
N SER A 90 31.00 -9.10 -15.73
CA SER A 90 31.81 -8.18 -16.53
C SER A 90 33.28 -8.20 -16.11
N LYS A 91 33.59 -8.15 -14.80
CA LYS A 91 34.97 -8.20 -14.31
C LYS A 91 35.67 -9.54 -14.55
N VAL A 92 34.94 -10.63 -14.74
CA VAL A 92 35.50 -11.97 -14.97
C VAL A 92 35.56 -12.32 -16.46
N ILE A 93 34.49 -12.04 -17.20
CA ILE A 93 34.31 -12.40 -18.61
C ILE A 93 35.07 -11.44 -19.51
N LEU A 94 35.05 -10.13 -19.22
CA LEU A 94 35.69 -9.14 -20.08
C LEU A 94 37.21 -9.35 -20.22
N PRO A 95 37.98 -9.67 -19.15
CA PRO A 95 39.40 -10.00 -19.29
C PRO A 95 39.66 -11.28 -20.09
N VAL A 96 38.81 -12.29 -19.96
CA VAL A 96 38.92 -13.56 -20.70
C VAL A 96 38.69 -13.31 -22.19
N ILE A 97 37.62 -12.60 -22.53
CA ILE A 97 37.32 -12.21 -23.91
C ILE A 97 38.46 -11.38 -24.50
N ILE A 98 38.95 -10.37 -23.77
CA ILE A 98 40.09 -9.55 -24.22
C ILE A 98 41.34 -10.42 -24.45
N SER A 99 41.60 -11.39 -23.58
CA SER A 99 42.72 -12.33 -23.73
C SER A 99 42.58 -13.21 -24.97
N ASP A 100 41.38 -13.72 -25.25
CA ASP A 100 41.11 -14.55 -26.43
C ASP A 100 41.24 -13.77 -27.73
N PHE A 101 40.70 -12.54 -27.80
CA PHE A 101 40.85 -11.69 -28.99
C PHE A 101 42.31 -11.28 -29.24
N LYS A 102 43.12 -11.08 -28.18
CA LYS A 102 44.58 -10.89 -28.33
C LYS A 102 45.26 -12.13 -28.88
N ARG A 103 44.89 -13.32 -28.38
CA ARG A 103 45.46 -14.60 -28.81
C ARG A 103 45.16 -14.91 -30.29
N LEU A 104 44.00 -14.45 -30.77
CA LEU A 104 43.61 -14.53 -32.18
C LEU A 104 44.24 -13.43 -33.05
N GLY A 105 45.05 -12.54 -32.48
CA GLY A 105 45.70 -11.45 -33.22
C GLY A 105 44.75 -10.35 -33.71
N VAL A 106 43.50 -10.35 -33.23
CA VAL A 106 42.45 -9.39 -33.65
C VAL A 106 42.60 -8.05 -32.94
N LEU A 107 43.14 -8.06 -31.72
CA LEU A 107 43.49 -6.86 -30.95
C LEU A 107 45.01 -6.80 -30.78
N SER A 108 45.66 -5.78 -31.38
CA SER A 108 47.01 -5.36 -31.03
C SER A 108 46.95 -4.03 -30.28
N TRP A 109 47.74 -3.89 -29.20
CA TRP A 109 47.89 -2.60 -28.52
C TRP A 109 48.63 -1.60 -29.39
#